data_AF-A0A7W9L8A6-F1
#
_entry.id   AF-A0A7W9L8A6-F1
#
_cell.length_a   1.000
_cell.length_b   1.000
_cell.length_c   1.000
_cell.angle_alpha   90.00
_cell.angle_beta   90.00
_cell.angle_gamma   90.00
#
_symmetry.space_group_name_H-M   'P 1'
#
loop_
_entity.id
_entity.type
_entity.pdbx_description
1 polymer ?
#
loop_
_entity_poly.entity_id
_entity_poly.type
_entity_poly.pdbx_seq_one_letter_code
_entity_poly.pdbx_strand_id
1 'polypeptide(L)'
;MLESQWARDTFGQRVPAIRQAIAEALSVALDNARDAQTAAQTEHTHPFGFTLMSRKFEALAEAFEDMGDVRIIKPAGSPHELVVLDGKLLFPFRYAKDRSISVMSARIGEGRPSALVQALFNRFGPEPRMRQLALHDLAPQTVPVAEALSDLPDDTSLVLIAYACNAHAGLLDVWWGEAELLDRTGSLRWHVCEPIPLAQDASAAGQAGAQPAAFDQGALPTPALNPRTGAARLTAPVGEAVPITRAEAAGGE
;
A
#
# COMPACT_ATOMS: atom_id res chain seq x y z
N MET A 1 -16.96 2.75 12.75
CA MET A 1 -16.59 3.73 11.71
C MET A 1 -17.85 4.06 10.93
N LEU A 2 -18.26 5.32 10.83
CA LEU A 2 -19.39 5.67 9.98
C LEU A 2 -18.97 5.51 8.51
N GLU A 3 -19.73 4.73 7.77
CA GLU A 3 -19.67 4.71 6.31
C GLU A 3 -20.02 6.11 5.80
N SER A 4 -19.25 6.60 4.84
CA SER A 4 -19.54 7.90 4.24
C SER A 4 -20.78 7.82 3.35
N GLN A 5 -21.36 8.98 3.06
CA GLN A 5 -22.43 9.10 2.09
C GLN A 5 -21.97 8.67 0.68
N TRP A 6 -20.77 9.08 0.26
CA TRP A 6 -20.23 8.73 -1.06
C TRP A 6 -20.10 7.22 -1.27
N ALA A 7 -19.53 6.48 -0.31
CA ALA A 7 -19.35 5.03 -0.47
C ALA A 7 -20.71 4.32 -0.65
N ARG A 8 -21.71 4.74 0.12
CA ARG A 8 -23.08 4.20 0.01
C ARG A 8 -23.75 4.57 -1.31
N ASP A 9 -23.55 5.80 -1.78
CA ASP A 9 -24.11 6.22 -3.07
C ASP A 9 -23.42 5.49 -4.24
N THR A 10 -22.12 5.21 -4.13
CA THR A 10 -21.32 4.56 -5.17
C THR A 10 -21.51 3.04 -5.23
N PHE A 11 -21.62 2.37 -4.08
CA PHE A 11 -21.62 0.90 -3.99
C PHE A 11 -22.82 0.30 -3.23
N GLY A 12 -23.72 1.13 -2.73
CA GLY A 12 -24.92 0.70 -2.01
C GLY A 12 -24.60 -0.05 -0.72
N GLN A 13 -25.37 -1.10 -0.44
CA GLN A 13 -25.21 -1.93 0.75
C GLN A 13 -23.97 -2.85 0.70
N ARG A 14 -23.29 -2.95 -0.45
CA ARG A 14 -22.12 -3.82 -0.65
C ARG A 14 -20.82 -3.22 -0.13
N VAL A 15 -20.81 -1.96 0.35
CA VAL A 15 -19.60 -1.26 0.82
C VAL A 15 -18.72 -2.11 1.74
N PRO A 16 -19.24 -2.76 2.80
CA PRO A 16 -18.39 -3.57 3.69
C PRO A 16 -17.72 -4.75 2.96
N ALA A 17 -18.48 -5.46 2.12
CA ALA A 17 -17.98 -6.61 1.37
C ALA A 17 -16.92 -6.21 0.34
N ILE A 18 -17.12 -5.09 -0.36
CA ILE A 18 -16.17 -4.57 -1.36
C ILE A 18 -14.88 -4.11 -0.68
N ARG A 19 -14.98 -3.41 0.46
CA ARG A 19 -13.81 -3.00 1.25
C ARG A 19 -12.99 -4.21 1.70
N GLN A 20 -13.67 -5.24 2.20
CA GLN A 20 -13.02 -6.48 2.61
C GLN A 20 -12.33 -7.17 1.43
N ALA A 21 -13.03 -7.33 0.30
CA ALA A 21 -12.48 -7.95 -0.91
C ALA A 21 -11.24 -7.20 -1.45
N ILE A 22 -11.26 -5.86 -1.45
CA ILE A 22 -10.09 -5.05 -1.83
C ILE A 22 -8.90 -5.30 -0.90
N ALA A 23 -9.13 -5.25 0.42
CA ALA A 23 -8.07 -5.44 1.40
C ALA A 23 -7.47 -6.86 1.33
N GLU A 24 -8.30 -7.88 1.18
CA GLU A 24 -7.88 -9.27 1.01
C GLU A 24 -7.11 -9.48 -0.30
N ALA A 25 -7.63 -8.99 -1.43
CA ALA A 25 -6.97 -9.07 -2.73
C ALA A 25 -5.56 -8.44 -2.71
N LEU A 26 -5.45 -7.24 -2.12
CA LEU A 26 -4.15 -6.59 -1.98
C LEU A 26 -3.22 -7.38 -1.06
N SER A 27 -3.73 -7.95 0.03
CA SER A 27 -2.93 -8.77 0.94
C SER A 27 -2.37 -10.00 0.22
N VAL A 28 -3.20 -10.74 -0.52
CA VAL A 28 -2.78 -11.88 -1.36
C VAL A 28 -1.70 -11.47 -2.37
N ALA A 29 -1.93 -10.38 -3.11
CA ALA A 29 -0.97 -9.90 -4.10
C ALA A 29 0.39 -9.52 -3.48
N LEU A 30 0.36 -8.92 -2.28
CA LEU A 30 1.57 -8.58 -1.55
C LEU A 30 2.29 -9.80 -1.00
N ASP A 31 1.57 -10.78 -0.47
CA ASP A 31 2.15 -12.03 0.03
C ASP A 31 2.84 -12.78 -1.11
N ASN A 32 2.22 -12.89 -2.29
CA ASN A 32 2.87 -13.46 -3.47
C ASN A 32 4.15 -12.69 -3.86
N ALA A 33 4.13 -11.36 -3.78
CA ALA A 33 5.30 -10.55 -4.08
C ALA A 33 6.43 -10.72 -3.04
N ARG A 34 6.08 -10.95 -1.77
CA ARG A 34 7.04 -11.27 -0.69
C ARG A 34 7.64 -12.64 -0.89
N ASP A 35 6.84 -13.64 -1.23
CA ASP A 35 7.31 -14.98 -1.55
C ASP A 35 8.32 -14.95 -2.71
N ALA A 36 8.02 -14.19 -3.77
CA ALA A 36 8.94 -13.99 -4.88
C ALA A 36 10.25 -13.30 -4.44
N GLN A 37 10.18 -12.31 -3.55
CA GLN A 37 11.36 -11.66 -2.97
C GLN A 37 12.22 -12.62 -2.16
N THR A 38 11.59 -13.43 -1.30
CA THR A 38 12.28 -14.43 -0.48
C THR A 38 12.90 -15.52 -1.35
N ALA A 39 12.19 -16.03 -2.35
CA ALA A 39 12.71 -17.06 -3.25
C ALA A 39 13.90 -16.58 -4.08
N ALA A 40 13.94 -15.31 -4.46
CA ALA A 40 15.01 -14.75 -5.28
C ALA A 40 16.36 -14.60 -4.55
N GLN A 41 16.38 -14.65 -3.21
CA GLN A 41 17.60 -14.58 -2.38
C GLN A 41 18.54 -13.41 -2.79
N THR A 42 17.95 -12.24 -3.01
CA THR A 42 18.66 -11.02 -3.42
C THR A 42 18.24 -9.84 -2.57
N GLU A 43 19.18 -8.92 -2.34
CA GLU A 43 18.94 -7.64 -1.67
C GLU A 43 18.15 -6.65 -2.55
N HIS A 44 18.07 -6.90 -3.86
CA HIS A 44 17.33 -6.03 -4.78
C HIS A 44 15.82 -6.25 -4.65
N THR A 45 15.03 -5.17 -4.61
CA THR A 45 13.56 -5.24 -4.52
C THR A 45 12.85 -5.46 -5.86
N HIS A 46 13.59 -5.84 -6.91
CA HIS A 46 13.03 -6.09 -8.24
C HIS A 46 12.01 -7.25 -8.24
N PRO A 47 12.27 -8.42 -7.62
CA PRO A 47 11.32 -9.52 -7.60
C PRO A 47 9.98 -9.13 -6.96
N PHE A 48 10.03 -8.41 -5.82
CA PHE A 48 8.83 -7.85 -5.19
C PHE A 48 8.07 -6.92 -6.13
N GLY A 49 8.77 -5.92 -6.69
CA GLY A 49 8.14 -4.91 -7.54
C GLY A 49 7.52 -5.46 -8.82
N PHE A 50 8.22 -6.35 -9.53
CA PHE A 50 7.74 -6.97 -10.76
C PHE A 50 6.53 -7.88 -10.52
N THR A 51 6.57 -8.70 -9.46
CA THR A 51 5.45 -9.59 -9.11
C THR A 51 4.20 -8.77 -8.75
N LEU A 52 4.37 -7.75 -7.91
CA LEU A 52 3.27 -6.90 -7.47
C LEU A 52 2.64 -6.10 -8.61
N MET A 53 3.40 -5.80 -9.68
CA MET A 53 2.91 -5.03 -10.82
C MET A 53 1.70 -5.71 -11.49
N SER A 54 1.72 -7.03 -11.61
CA SER A 54 0.63 -7.81 -12.21
C SER A 54 -0.32 -8.39 -11.15
N ARG A 55 0.19 -8.99 -10.07
CA ARG A 55 -0.65 -9.70 -9.09
C ARG A 55 -1.69 -8.83 -8.41
N LYS A 56 -1.48 -7.52 -8.26
CA LYS A 56 -2.50 -6.62 -7.70
C LYS A 56 -3.79 -6.53 -8.55
N PHE A 57 -3.67 -6.71 -9.87
CA PHE A 57 -4.81 -6.70 -10.77
C PHE A 57 -5.47 -8.09 -10.80
N GLU A 58 -4.66 -9.14 -10.90
CA GLU A 58 -5.14 -10.53 -10.91
C GLU A 58 -5.87 -10.88 -9.61
N ALA A 59 -5.29 -10.55 -8.45
CA ALA A 59 -5.93 -10.82 -7.16
C ALA A 59 -7.24 -10.02 -6.96
N LEU A 60 -7.34 -8.81 -7.53
CA LEU A 60 -8.61 -8.08 -7.55
C LEU A 60 -9.63 -8.76 -8.47
N ALA A 61 -9.23 -9.24 -9.65
CA ALA A 61 -10.15 -9.98 -10.51
C ALA A 61 -10.66 -11.25 -9.82
N GLU A 62 -9.76 -12.04 -9.23
CA GLU A 62 -10.06 -13.25 -8.45
C GLU A 62 -11.04 -12.95 -7.29
N ALA A 63 -10.79 -11.90 -6.49
CA ALA A 63 -11.62 -11.56 -5.34
C ALA A 63 -13.03 -11.07 -5.70
N PHE A 64 -13.23 -10.57 -6.92
CA PHE A 64 -14.50 -10.02 -7.37
C PHE A 64 -15.25 -10.93 -8.36
N GLU A 65 -14.65 -12.04 -8.80
CA GLU A 65 -15.26 -12.97 -9.78
C GLU A 65 -16.62 -13.50 -9.32
N ASP A 66 -16.74 -13.85 -8.04
CA ASP A 66 -17.98 -14.36 -7.43
C ASP A 66 -18.93 -13.26 -6.96
N MET A 67 -18.51 -11.99 -7.03
CA MET A 67 -19.34 -10.85 -6.67
C MET A 67 -20.20 -10.50 -7.89
N GLY A 68 -21.48 -10.86 -7.87
CA GLY A 68 -22.41 -10.57 -8.98
C GLY A 68 -22.33 -9.11 -9.47
N ASP A 69 -22.63 -8.90 -10.76
CA ASP A 69 -22.51 -7.61 -11.47
C ASP A 69 -21.07 -7.11 -11.69
N VAL A 70 -20.11 -8.03 -11.74
CA VAL A 70 -18.71 -7.76 -12.10
C VAL A 70 -18.46 -8.10 -13.56
N ARG A 71 -17.73 -7.22 -14.24
CA ARG A 71 -17.12 -7.48 -15.55
C ARG A 71 -15.61 -7.36 -15.42
N ILE A 72 -14.90 -8.41 -15.79
CA ILE A 72 -13.45 -8.38 -15.93
C ILE A 72 -13.14 -8.05 -17.39
N ILE A 73 -12.45 -6.93 -17.62
CA ILE A 73 -12.04 -6.52 -18.96
C ILE A 73 -10.52 -6.56 -19.10
N LYS A 74 -10.04 -6.86 -20.29
CA LYS A 74 -8.61 -6.85 -20.61
C LYS A 74 -8.35 -5.88 -21.76
N PRO A 75 -7.96 -4.63 -21.48
CA PRO A 75 -7.72 -3.65 -22.53
C PRO A 75 -6.62 -4.09 -23.48
N ALA A 76 -6.83 -3.92 -24.79
CA ALA A 76 -5.83 -4.19 -25.81
C ALA A 76 -4.55 -3.38 -25.54
N GLY A 77 -3.41 -4.06 -25.53
CA GLY A 77 -2.12 -3.45 -25.19
C GLY A 77 -1.84 -3.32 -23.69
N SER A 78 -2.74 -3.79 -22.82
CA SER A 78 -2.49 -3.96 -21.39
C SER A 78 -2.36 -5.44 -21.05
N PRO A 79 -1.33 -5.86 -20.28
CA PRO A 79 -1.30 -7.21 -19.74
C PRO A 79 -2.28 -7.40 -18.58
N HIS A 80 -2.83 -6.31 -18.03
CA HIS A 80 -3.62 -6.30 -16.81
C HIS A 80 -5.12 -6.37 -17.09
N GLU A 81 -5.80 -7.19 -16.30
CA GLU A 81 -7.25 -7.24 -16.20
C GLU A 81 -7.76 -6.12 -15.28
N LEU A 82 -8.87 -5.50 -15.64
CA LEU A 82 -9.50 -4.44 -14.88
C LEU A 82 -10.89 -4.90 -14.43
N VAL A 83 -11.19 -4.67 -13.17
CA VAL A 83 -12.48 -4.99 -12.56
C VAL A 83 -13.42 -3.81 -12.77
N VAL A 84 -14.58 -4.06 -13.37
CA VAL A 84 -15.70 -3.13 -13.45
C VAL A 84 -16.86 -3.69 -12.63
N LEU A 85 -17.12 -3.10 -11.48
CA LEU A 85 -18.20 -3.46 -10.58
C LEU A 85 -19.31 -2.42 -10.67
N ASP A 86 -20.49 -2.78 -11.17
CA ASP A 86 -21.64 -1.85 -11.21
C ASP A 86 -21.33 -0.49 -11.88
N GLY A 87 -20.64 -0.55 -13.02
CA GLY A 87 -20.16 0.62 -13.74
C GLY A 87 -19.04 1.40 -13.03
N LYS A 88 -18.39 0.82 -12.01
CA LYS A 88 -17.23 1.40 -11.32
C LYS A 88 -15.97 0.63 -11.69
N LEU A 89 -15.08 1.26 -12.43
CA LEU A 89 -13.79 0.68 -12.78
C LEU A 89 -12.81 0.86 -11.61
N LEU A 90 -12.36 -0.26 -11.04
CA LEU A 90 -11.44 -0.26 -9.90
C LEU A 90 -9.99 -0.27 -10.40
N PHE A 91 -9.20 0.71 -9.97
CA PHE A 91 -7.80 0.84 -10.40
C PHE A 91 -6.81 0.86 -9.22
N PRO A 92 -6.08 -0.24 -8.94
CA PRO A 92 -5.07 -0.29 -7.90
C PRO A 92 -3.74 0.37 -8.29
N PHE A 93 -3.21 1.21 -7.40
CA PHE A 93 -1.85 1.71 -7.52
C PHE A 93 -1.17 1.91 -6.17
N ARG A 94 0.15 1.67 -6.15
CA ARG A 94 0.98 1.94 -4.97
C ARG A 94 1.33 3.41 -4.94
N TYR A 95 0.88 4.15 -3.92
CA TYR A 95 1.21 5.57 -3.76
C TYR A 95 2.47 5.81 -2.91
N ALA A 96 2.80 4.88 -2.00
CA ALA A 96 3.95 5.01 -1.11
C ALA A 96 4.58 3.66 -0.73
N LYS A 97 5.84 3.71 -0.30
CA LYS A 97 6.60 2.56 0.25
C LYS A 97 6.48 2.46 1.78
N ASP A 98 6.05 3.54 2.42
CA ASP A 98 5.91 3.70 3.86
C ASP A 98 4.80 4.73 4.17
N ARG A 99 4.60 5.05 5.45
CA ARG A 99 3.59 6.01 5.94
C ARG A 99 4.08 7.47 5.98
N SER A 100 5.24 7.79 5.39
CA SER A 100 5.76 9.17 5.38
C SER A 100 5.05 10.07 4.36
N ILE A 101 4.44 9.48 3.33
CA ILE A 101 3.73 10.19 2.28
C ILE A 101 2.23 10.13 2.59
N SER A 102 1.58 11.30 2.59
CA SER A 102 0.12 11.36 2.70
C SER A 102 -0.53 10.90 1.40
N VAL A 103 -1.63 10.15 1.50
CA VAL A 103 -2.46 9.80 0.33
C VAL A 103 -2.95 11.05 -0.40
N MET A 104 -3.11 12.19 0.29
CA MET A 104 -3.52 13.46 -0.31
C MET A 104 -2.50 14.02 -1.30
N SER A 105 -1.24 13.59 -1.20
CA SER A 105 -0.15 13.91 -2.13
C SER A 105 0.21 12.74 -3.06
N ALA A 106 -0.69 11.76 -3.21
CA ALA A 106 -0.45 10.56 -4.01
C ALA A 106 -0.13 10.88 -5.48
N ARG A 107 0.74 10.05 -6.05
CA ARG A 107 1.12 10.09 -7.46
C ARG A 107 1.03 8.70 -8.07
N ILE A 108 0.58 8.62 -9.33
CA ILE A 108 0.56 7.35 -10.06
C ILE A 108 1.92 7.08 -10.68
N GLY A 109 2.64 6.14 -10.06
CA GLY A 109 3.99 5.78 -10.46
C GLY A 109 5.04 6.83 -10.09
N GLU A 110 6.30 6.55 -10.43
CA GLU A 110 7.43 7.45 -10.17
C GLU A 110 7.73 8.39 -11.36
N GLY A 111 6.91 8.38 -12.42
CA GLY A 111 7.15 9.10 -13.66
C GLY A 111 5.90 9.36 -14.49
N ARG A 112 6.04 9.39 -15.82
CA ARG A 112 4.90 9.64 -16.72
C ARG A 112 3.88 8.49 -16.62
N PRO A 113 2.60 8.77 -16.36
CA PRO A 113 1.55 7.75 -16.37
C PRO A 113 1.52 6.98 -17.69
N SER A 114 1.23 5.68 -17.65
CA SER A 114 1.13 4.86 -18.86
C SER A 114 0.00 5.34 -19.78
N ALA A 115 0.00 4.89 -21.04
CA ALA A 115 -1.09 5.20 -21.97
C ALA A 115 -2.45 4.69 -21.47
N LEU A 116 -2.47 3.53 -20.77
CA LEU A 116 -3.65 3.01 -20.08
C LEU A 116 -4.14 3.98 -19.01
N VAL A 117 -3.26 4.41 -18.11
CA VAL A 117 -3.66 5.36 -17.06
C VAL A 117 -4.22 6.64 -17.67
N GLN A 118 -3.53 7.22 -18.66
CA GLN A 118 -4.03 8.42 -19.34
C GLN A 118 -5.41 8.20 -19.98
N ALA A 119 -5.64 7.06 -20.63
CA ALA A 119 -6.94 6.73 -21.24
C ALA A 119 -8.04 6.56 -20.18
N LEU A 120 -7.75 5.89 -19.06
CA LEU A 120 -8.70 5.70 -17.97
C LEU A 120 -9.14 7.03 -17.35
N PHE A 121 -8.19 7.92 -17.05
CA PHE A 121 -8.51 9.24 -16.49
C PHE A 121 -9.25 10.13 -17.47
N ASN A 122 -8.86 10.13 -18.75
CA ASN A 122 -9.50 10.96 -19.76
C ASN A 122 -10.96 10.56 -20.02
N ARG A 123 -11.31 9.29 -19.82
CA ARG A 123 -12.64 8.77 -20.14
C ARG A 123 -13.55 8.59 -18.93
N PHE A 124 -13.03 8.04 -17.85
CA PHE A 124 -13.81 7.62 -16.67
C PHE A 124 -13.44 8.41 -15.42
N GLY A 125 -12.37 9.22 -15.48
CA GLY A 125 -11.98 10.09 -14.37
C GLY A 125 -13.00 11.22 -14.17
N PRO A 126 -13.07 11.79 -12.96
CA PRO A 126 -13.91 12.95 -12.71
C PRO A 126 -13.43 14.16 -13.53
N GLU A 127 -14.38 15.02 -13.89
CA GLU A 127 -14.10 16.25 -14.64
C GLU A 127 -13.10 17.14 -13.90
N PRO A 128 -12.01 17.61 -14.56
CA PRO A 128 -11.01 18.44 -13.92
C PRO A 128 -11.58 19.76 -13.39
N ARG A 129 -11.41 20.06 -12.09
CA ARG A 129 -11.79 21.31 -11.44
C ARG A 129 -11.04 22.52 -11.97
N MET A 130 -9.82 22.31 -12.48
CA MET A 130 -9.01 23.36 -13.07
C MET A 130 -8.36 22.86 -14.35
N ARG A 131 -8.94 23.23 -15.49
CA ARG A 131 -8.32 23.00 -16.80
C ARG A 131 -7.26 24.09 -17.03
N GLN A 132 -5.98 23.75 -16.86
CA GLN A 132 -4.92 24.61 -17.35
C GLN A 132 -4.95 24.55 -18.89
N LEU A 133 -5.26 25.68 -19.54
CA LEU A 133 -5.20 25.80 -21.00
C LEU A 133 -3.77 25.54 -21.46
N ALA A 134 -3.52 24.33 -21.96
CA ALA A 134 -2.24 23.98 -22.56
C ALA A 134 -2.17 24.59 -23.97
N LEU A 135 -1.14 25.39 -24.24
CA LEU A 135 -0.98 26.13 -25.51
C LEU A 135 -0.65 25.26 -26.74
N HIS A 136 -0.84 23.94 -26.69
CA HIS A 136 -0.51 23.02 -27.78
C HIS A 136 -1.54 21.87 -27.80
N ASP A 137 -2.63 22.08 -28.53
CA ASP A 137 -3.53 21.01 -28.98
C ASP A 137 -2.79 20.13 -29.99
N LEU A 138 -1.96 19.21 -29.49
CA LEU A 138 -1.56 18.05 -30.27
C LEU A 138 -2.72 17.05 -30.17
N ALA A 139 -3.35 16.82 -31.32
CA ALA A 139 -4.45 15.88 -31.48
C ALA A 139 -4.19 14.58 -30.71
N PRO A 140 -5.20 14.03 -30.01
CA PRO A 140 -5.04 12.77 -29.30
C PRO A 140 -4.65 11.70 -30.32
N GLN A 141 -3.43 11.17 -30.20
CA GLN A 141 -3.12 9.91 -30.87
C GLN A 141 -4.05 8.88 -30.26
N THR A 142 -5.02 8.42 -31.03
CA THR A 142 -5.92 7.31 -30.68
C THR A 142 -5.04 6.09 -30.42
N VAL A 143 -4.80 5.81 -29.14
CA VAL A 143 -4.04 4.65 -28.69
C VAL A 143 -4.96 3.42 -28.80
N PRO A 144 -4.48 2.23 -29.20
CA PRO A 144 -5.26 0.98 -29.21
C PRO A 144 -5.98 0.66 -27.89
N VAL A 145 -5.44 1.16 -26.79
CA VAL A 145 -6.03 1.11 -25.44
C VAL A 145 -7.42 1.75 -25.39
N ALA A 146 -7.66 2.85 -26.12
CA ALA A 146 -8.93 3.56 -26.12
C ALA A 146 -10.05 2.71 -26.73
N GLU A 147 -9.74 1.89 -27.74
CA GLU A 147 -10.71 1.00 -28.39
C GLU A 147 -11.20 -0.10 -27.46
N ALA A 148 -10.32 -0.70 -26.65
CA ALA A 148 -10.73 -1.74 -25.72
C ALA A 148 -11.48 -1.21 -24.49
N LEU A 149 -11.41 0.10 -24.25
CA LEU A 149 -12.27 0.76 -23.27
C LEU A 149 -13.62 1.14 -23.91
N SER A 150 -13.76 1.19 -25.25
CA SER A 150 -14.98 1.57 -25.99
C SER A 150 -16.21 0.78 -25.61
N ASP A 151 -16.04 -0.49 -25.27
CA ASP A 151 -17.15 -1.37 -24.90
C ASP A 151 -17.73 -1.07 -23.50
N LEU A 152 -17.06 -0.21 -22.71
CA LEU A 152 -17.59 0.22 -21.43
C LEU A 152 -18.62 1.35 -21.60
N PRO A 153 -19.75 1.29 -20.87
CA PRO A 153 -20.75 2.35 -20.84
C PRO A 153 -20.18 3.73 -20.52
N ASP A 154 -20.75 4.78 -21.10
CA ASP A 154 -20.32 6.17 -20.91
C ASP A 154 -20.52 6.68 -19.47
N ASP A 155 -21.40 6.05 -18.69
CA ASP A 155 -21.63 6.32 -17.27
C ASP A 155 -20.66 5.56 -16.35
N THR A 156 -19.67 4.85 -16.90
CA THR A 156 -18.63 4.20 -16.12
C THR A 156 -17.77 5.26 -15.42
N SER A 157 -17.52 5.10 -14.11
CA SER A 157 -16.64 5.98 -13.36
C SER A 157 -15.40 5.27 -12.81
N LEU A 158 -14.29 6.00 -12.71
CA LEU A 158 -13.02 5.51 -12.21
C LEU A 158 -12.94 5.65 -10.69
N VAL A 159 -12.77 4.53 -10.00
CA VAL A 159 -12.47 4.48 -8.56
C VAL A 159 -11.03 4.03 -8.38
N LEU A 160 -10.23 4.89 -7.78
CA LEU A 160 -8.84 4.59 -7.47
C LEU A 160 -8.75 3.82 -6.16
N ILE A 161 -7.86 2.83 -6.12
CA ILE A 161 -7.47 2.10 -4.91
C ILE A 161 -5.99 2.41 -4.66
N ALA A 162 -5.74 3.36 -3.77
CA ALA A 162 -4.39 3.79 -3.41
C ALA A 162 -3.91 2.99 -2.20
N TYR A 163 -2.77 2.31 -2.33
CA TYR A 163 -2.19 1.56 -1.22
C TYR A 163 -0.72 1.92 -0.94
N ALA A 164 -0.32 1.82 0.33
CA ALA A 164 1.06 1.91 0.77
C ALA A 164 1.56 0.52 1.17
N CYS A 165 2.74 0.14 0.71
CA CYS A 165 3.31 -1.16 1.06
C CYS A 165 4.83 -1.26 0.84
N ASN A 166 5.46 -2.20 1.53
CA ASN A 166 6.82 -2.64 1.23
C ASN A 166 7.01 -4.14 1.51
N ALA A 167 8.13 -4.69 1.03
CA ALA A 167 8.44 -6.12 1.16
C ALA A 167 8.60 -6.59 2.62
N HIS A 168 8.94 -5.69 3.55
CA HIS A 168 9.19 -6.03 4.94
C HIS A 168 7.90 -6.04 5.78
N ALA A 169 7.16 -4.94 5.74
CA ALA A 169 5.96 -4.70 6.53
C ALA A 169 4.67 -5.17 5.85
N GLY A 170 4.69 -5.45 4.55
CA GLY A 170 3.48 -5.82 3.80
C GLY A 170 2.59 -4.60 3.54
N LEU A 171 1.27 -4.80 3.66
CA LEU A 171 0.27 -3.77 3.41
C LEU A 171 0.20 -2.82 4.61
N LEU A 172 0.40 -1.53 4.36
CA LEU A 172 0.45 -0.51 5.41
C LEU A 172 -0.87 0.25 5.50
N ASP A 173 -1.31 0.82 4.39
CA ASP A 173 -2.53 1.63 4.30
C ASP A 173 -3.24 1.35 2.99
N VAL A 174 -4.57 1.43 2.99
CA VAL A 174 -5.41 1.36 1.79
C VAL A 174 -6.45 2.47 1.83
N TRP A 175 -6.62 3.12 0.71
CA TRP A 175 -7.58 4.21 0.50
C TRP A 175 -8.30 3.98 -0.82
N TRP A 176 -9.52 4.47 -0.91
CA TRP A 176 -10.27 4.50 -2.15
C TRP A 176 -10.92 5.85 -2.39
N GLY A 177 -11.31 6.11 -3.64
CA GLY A 177 -12.05 7.31 -3.97
C GLY A 177 -11.90 7.74 -5.41
N GLU A 178 -12.33 8.96 -5.66
CA GLU A 178 -12.28 9.62 -6.96
C GLU A 178 -11.22 10.72 -6.92
N ALA A 179 -10.38 10.77 -7.95
CA ALA A 179 -9.40 11.83 -8.11
C ALA A 179 -9.24 12.20 -9.59
N GLU A 180 -8.93 13.47 -9.84
CA GLU A 180 -8.49 13.94 -11.16
C GLU A 180 -6.97 13.77 -11.30
N LEU A 181 -6.50 13.51 -12.52
CA LEU A 181 -5.08 13.55 -12.88
C LEU A 181 -4.70 14.98 -13.24
N LEU A 182 -3.80 15.59 -12.47
CA LEU A 182 -3.43 17.00 -12.63
C LEU A 182 -2.44 17.25 -13.76
N ASP A 183 -1.53 16.31 -13.98
CA ASP A 183 -0.40 16.51 -14.85
C ASP A 183 0.14 15.21 -15.46
N ARG A 184 1.08 15.36 -16.39
CA ARG A 184 1.78 14.23 -17.04
C ARG A 184 2.82 13.57 -16.13
N THR A 185 2.94 13.98 -14.88
CA THR A 185 3.88 13.43 -13.89
C THR A 185 3.18 12.55 -12.86
N GLY A 186 1.87 12.34 -13.00
CA GLY A 186 1.07 11.42 -12.18
C GLY A 186 0.44 12.04 -10.95
N SER A 187 0.54 13.36 -10.74
CA SER A 187 -0.03 14.01 -9.55
C SER A 187 -1.56 13.94 -9.54
N LEU A 188 -2.13 13.62 -8.38
CA LEU A 188 -3.57 13.49 -8.20
C LEU A 188 -4.15 14.62 -7.35
N ARG A 189 -5.41 14.97 -7.59
CA ARG A 189 -6.24 15.73 -6.65
C ARG A 189 -7.50 14.92 -6.33
N TRP A 190 -7.65 14.53 -5.07
CA TRP A 190 -8.81 13.79 -4.61
C TRP A 190 -10.06 14.67 -4.55
N HIS A 191 -11.16 14.17 -5.10
CA HIS A 191 -12.50 14.71 -4.89
C HIS A 191 -13.14 14.08 -3.66
N VAL A 192 -12.96 12.77 -3.53
CA VAL A 192 -13.33 11.96 -2.36
C VAL A 192 -12.18 11.02 -2.07
N CYS A 193 -11.82 10.86 -0.80
CA CYS A 193 -10.81 9.88 -0.40
C CYS A 193 -11.15 9.36 0.99
N GLU A 194 -11.25 8.05 1.11
CA GLU A 194 -11.64 7.38 2.35
C GLU A 194 -10.75 6.17 2.62
N PRO A 195 -10.47 5.88 3.90
CA PRO A 195 -9.68 4.73 4.26
C PRO A 195 -10.49 3.43 4.07
N ILE A 196 -9.82 2.39 3.63
CA ILE A 196 -10.29 1.01 3.73
C ILE A 196 -9.61 0.41 4.97
N PRO A 197 -10.35 0.11 6.05
CA PRO A 197 -9.77 -0.43 7.27
C PRO A 197 -9.09 -1.78 7.02
N LEU A 198 -7.90 -1.98 7.58
CA LEU A 198 -7.22 -3.26 7.54
C LEU A 198 -7.52 -4.06 8.81
N ALA A 199 -7.51 -5.39 8.72
CA ALA A 199 -7.79 -6.27 9.87
C ALA A 199 -6.84 -6.02 11.07
N GLN A 200 -5.60 -5.63 10.79
CA GLN A 200 -4.63 -5.23 11.80
C GLN A 200 -5.04 -3.98 12.59
N ASP A 201 -5.75 -3.03 11.96
CA ASP A 201 -6.21 -1.80 12.62
C ASP A 201 -7.36 -2.08 13.58
N ALA A 202 -8.22 -3.06 13.26
CA ALA A 202 -9.30 -3.51 14.14
C ALA A 202 -8.76 -4.19 15.41
N SER A 203 -7.66 -4.93 15.28
CA SER A 203 -6.98 -5.58 16.42
C SER A 203 -6.34 -4.55 17.37
N ALA A 204 -5.78 -3.47 16.83
CA ALA A 204 -5.22 -2.38 17.62
C ALA A 204 -6.31 -1.55 18.35
N ALA A 205 -7.45 -1.31 17.71
CA ALA A 205 -8.59 -0.64 18.33
C ALA A 205 -9.22 -1.45 19.48
N GLY A 206 -9.19 -2.78 19.40
CA GLY A 206 -9.59 -3.67 20.50
C GLY A 206 -8.61 -3.68 21.69
N GLN A 207 -7.34 -3.32 21.46
CA GLN A 207 -6.31 -3.21 22.50
C GLN A 207 -6.24 -1.80 23.13
N ALA A 208 -6.79 -0.78 22.48
CA ALA A 208 -6.89 0.59 23.02
C ALA A 208 -7.85 0.73 24.22
N GLY A 209 -8.56 -0.33 24.59
CA GLY A 209 -9.32 -0.44 25.84
C GLY A 209 -8.49 -0.84 27.06
N ALA A 210 -7.25 -1.30 26.87
CA ALA A 210 -6.31 -1.50 27.97
C ALA A 210 -5.55 -0.19 28.19
N GLN A 211 -6.03 0.63 29.13
CA GLN A 211 -5.19 1.68 29.71
C GLN A 211 -3.86 1.03 30.11
N PRO A 212 -2.69 1.59 29.74
CA PRO A 212 -1.45 1.14 30.35
C PRO A 212 -1.62 1.36 31.85
N ALA A 213 -1.60 0.27 32.60
CA ALA A 213 -1.60 0.31 34.05
C ALA A 213 -0.49 1.28 34.48
N ALA A 214 -0.84 2.28 35.28
CA ALA A 214 0.13 3.18 35.86
C ALA A 214 1.21 2.35 36.58
N PHE A 215 2.46 2.83 36.60
CA PHE A 215 3.64 2.10 37.08
C PHE A 215 3.45 1.43 38.46
N ASP A 216 2.54 1.98 39.26
CA ASP A 216 2.10 1.59 40.60
C ASP A 216 1.04 0.47 40.66
N GLN A 217 0.54 -0.04 39.53
CA GLN A 217 -0.48 -1.11 39.48
C GLN A 217 0.05 -2.49 39.07
N GLY A 218 1.37 -2.65 38.92
CA GLY A 218 1.98 -3.97 38.73
C GLY A 218 1.99 -4.79 40.03
N ALA A 219 1.61 -6.07 39.97
CA ALA A 219 1.81 -6.98 41.09
C ALA A 219 3.32 -7.08 41.42
N LEU A 220 3.68 -6.77 42.66
CA LEU A 220 5.07 -6.85 43.13
C LEU A 220 5.62 -8.27 42.93
N PRO A 221 6.64 -8.50 42.10
CA PRO A 221 7.25 -9.81 42.00
C PRO A 221 7.93 -10.10 43.34
N THR A 222 7.49 -11.16 44.02
CA THR A 222 8.12 -11.59 45.27
C THR A 222 9.48 -12.20 44.90
N PRO A 223 10.61 -11.58 45.29
CA PRO A 223 11.91 -12.12 44.94
C PRO A 223 12.10 -13.45 45.68
N ALA A 224 12.41 -14.52 44.93
CA ALA A 224 12.83 -15.78 45.53
C ALA A 224 14.22 -15.59 46.16
N LEU A 225 14.26 -15.39 47.48
CA LEU A 225 15.51 -15.34 48.23
C LEU A 225 16.05 -16.75 48.37
N ASN A 226 17.06 -17.10 47.57
CA ASN A 226 17.84 -18.32 47.79
C ASN A 226 18.79 -18.11 48.98
N PRO A 227 18.62 -18.82 50.11
CA PRO A 227 19.57 -18.75 51.21
C PRO A 227 20.91 -19.33 50.76
N ARG A 228 21.99 -18.54 50.84
CA ARG A 228 23.35 -19.02 50.64
C ARG A 228 23.73 -19.94 51.81
N THR A 229 23.63 -21.25 51.61
CA THR A 229 24.33 -22.22 52.46
C THR A 229 25.81 -22.24 52.11
N GLY A 230 26.65 -21.91 53.09
CA GLY A 230 28.05 -22.33 53.13
C GLY A 230 29.05 -21.36 52.49
N ALA A 231 30.03 -20.95 53.30
CA ALA A 231 31.12 -20.06 52.95
C ALA A 231 32.00 -20.59 51.80
N ALA A 232 32.15 -19.80 50.75
CA ALA A 232 33.33 -19.82 49.89
C ALA A 232 33.79 -18.37 49.72
N ARG A 233 34.75 -17.94 50.56
CA ARG A 233 35.55 -16.74 50.28
C ARG A 233 36.37 -17.04 49.03
N LEU A 234 36.06 -16.38 47.93
CA LEU A 234 36.92 -16.33 46.75
C LEU A 234 37.23 -14.86 46.45
N THR A 235 38.42 -14.47 46.91
CA THR A 235 39.38 -13.48 46.38
C THR A 235 38.88 -12.17 45.74
N ALA A 236 39.42 -11.06 46.25
CA ALA A 236 39.23 -9.71 45.75
C ALA A 236 39.71 -9.55 44.29
N PRO A 237 39.01 -8.76 43.44
CA PRO A 237 39.45 -8.48 42.09
C PRO A 237 40.66 -7.54 42.07
N VAL A 238 41.66 -7.92 41.29
CA VAL A 238 42.89 -7.18 40.99
C VAL A 238 42.62 -6.12 39.93
N GLY A 239 43.01 -4.88 40.26
CA GLY A 239 43.77 -3.96 39.40
C GLY A 239 43.19 -3.56 38.04
N GLU A 240 42.75 -2.30 37.99
CA GLU A 240 42.55 -1.44 36.82
C GLU A 240 43.64 -1.58 35.73
N ALA A 241 43.22 -1.82 34.47
CA ALA A 241 44.12 -1.92 33.32
C ALA A 241 44.23 -0.55 32.62
N VAL A 242 45.46 -0.03 32.60
CA VAL A 242 45.90 1.21 31.94
C VAL A 242 45.88 1.05 30.40
N PRO A 243 45.49 2.10 29.63
CA PRO A 243 45.35 2.02 28.18
C PRO A 243 46.68 1.87 27.41
N ILE A 244 46.59 1.15 26.30
CA ILE A 244 47.69 0.77 25.40
C ILE A 244 48.07 1.95 24.50
N THR A 245 49.30 2.44 24.65
CA THR A 245 49.91 3.46 23.78
C THR A 245 50.42 2.83 22.47
N ARG A 246 50.13 3.50 21.35
CA ARG A 246 50.56 3.16 19.98
C ARG A 246 52.04 3.46 19.78
N ALA A 247 52.83 2.47 19.39
CA ALA A 247 54.23 2.64 18.97
C ALA A 247 54.33 2.76 17.44
N GLU A 248 55.05 3.79 17.00
CA GLU A 248 55.43 4.09 15.63
C GLU A 248 56.50 3.15 15.06
N ALA A 249 56.42 3.01 13.74
CA ALA A 249 57.50 2.92 12.74
C ALA A 249 58.60 1.84 12.89
N ALA A 250 58.58 0.90 11.95
CA ALA A 250 59.80 0.29 11.41
C ALA A 250 59.74 0.33 9.88
N GLY A 251 60.73 0.98 9.27
CA GLY A 251 60.99 0.98 7.83
C GLY A 251 62.51 1.13 7.61
N GLY A 252 63.07 0.29 6.73
CA GLY A 252 64.49 0.16 6.39
C GLY A 252 64.98 -1.24 6.77
N GLU A 253 65.46 -2.10 5.87
CA GLU A 253 65.90 -2.02 4.47
C GLU A 253 65.54 -3.33 3.75
#